data_AF-A0A0G3CGU3-F1
#
_entry.id   AF-A0A0G3CGU3-F1
#
_cell.length_a   1.000
_cell.length_b   1.000
_cell.length_c   1.000
_cell.angle_alpha   90.00
_cell.angle_beta   90.00
_cell.angle_gamma   90.00
#
_symmetry.space_group_name_H-M   'P 1'
#
loop_
_entity.id
_entity.type
_entity.pdbx_description
1 polymer ?
#
loop_
_entity_poly.entity_id
_entity_poly.type
_entity_poly.pdbx_seq_one_letter_code
_entity_poly.pdbx_strand_id
1 'polypeptide(L)' 'MQQITLPECVYSDLNTFISTCYSKHLPHPLLIAQAFCLRFQEYGKKYGLSTITDNVEYIINNHY' A
#
# COMPACT_ATOMS: atom_id res chain seq x y z
N MET A 1 6.99 0.90 -16.35
CA MET A 1 5.76 1.25 -15.62
C MET A 1 4.89 0.01 -15.59
N GLN A 2 4.95 -0.79 -14.51
CA GLN A 2 4.14 -2.00 -14.40
C GLN A 2 2.74 -1.61 -13.90
N GLN A 3 1.72 -2.13 -14.59
CA GLN A 3 0.32 -1.94 -14.29
C GLN A 3 0.00 -2.37 -12.85
N ILE A 4 -0.83 -1.56 -12.19
CA ILE A 4 -1.42 -1.81 -10.89
C ILE A 4 -1.94 -3.25 -10.85
N THR A 5 -1.30 -4.10 -10.05
CA THR A 5 -1.60 -5.54 -9.91
C THR A 5 -2.69 -5.80 -8.88
N LEU A 6 -3.10 -4.77 -8.13
CA LEU A 6 -4.13 -4.86 -7.12
C LEU A 6 -5.51 -4.53 -7.70
N PRO A 7 -6.57 -5.24 -7.28
CA PRO A 7 -7.94 -4.81 -7.58
C PRO A 7 -8.21 -3.42 -7.01
N GLU A 8 -9.10 -2.65 -7.67
CA GLU A 8 -9.42 -1.27 -7.28
C GLU A 8 -9.83 -1.13 -5.81
N CYS A 9 -10.56 -2.10 -5.25
CA CYS A 9 -10.93 -2.07 -3.83
C CYS A 9 -9.71 -2.09 -2.90
N VAL A 10 -8.74 -2.97 -3.18
CA VAL A 10 -7.52 -3.09 -2.37
C VAL A 10 -6.63 -1.86 -2.54
N TYR A 11 -6.56 -1.33 -3.76
CA TYR A 11 -5.84 -0.09 -4.03
C TYR A 11 -6.46 1.10 -3.30
N SER A 12 -7.79 1.23 -3.33
CA SER A 12 -8.54 2.27 -2.61
C SER A 12 -8.33 2.18 -1.10
N ASP A 13 -8.37 0.97 -0.54
CA ASP A 13 -8.11 0.73 0.88
C ASP A 13 -6.65 1.07 1.25
N LEU A 14 -5.69 0.73 0.38
CA LEU A 14 -4.28 1.06 0.58
C LEU A 14 -4.04 2.57 0.55
N ASN A 15 -4.63 3.28 -0.41
CA ASN A 15 -4.55 4.73 -0.51
C ASN A 15 -5.21 5.42 0.71
N THR A 16 -6.36 4.91 1.14
CA THR A 16 -7.06 5.38 2.35
C THR A 16 -6.21 5.12 3.60
N PHE A 17 -5.59 3.94 3.70
CA PHE A 17 -4.71 3.61 4.82
C PHE A 17 -3.50 4.56 4.88
N ILE A 18 -2.86 4.84 3.74
CA ILE A 18 -1.72 5.75 3.67
C ILE A 18 -2.12 7.17 4.10
N SER A 19 -3.18 7.71 3.50
CA SER A 19 -3.64 9.09 3.76
C SER A 19 -4.11 9.29 5.21
N THR A 20 -4.74 8.29 5.82
CA THR A 20 -5.24 8.36 7.20
C THR A 20 -4.14 8.15 8.24
N CYS A 21 -3.18 7.25 8.00
CA CYS A 21 -2.15 6.91 8.98
C CYS A 21 -0.88 7.77 8.86
N TYR A 22 -0.57 8.32 7.69
CA TYR A 22 0.72 8.95 7.39
C TYR A 22 0.59 10.34 6.75
N SER A 23 -0.30 11.17 7.28
CA SER A 23 -0.65 12.49 6.71
C SER A 23 0.45 13.55 6.73
N LYS A 24 1.52 13.38 7.52
CA LYS A 24 2.59 14.39 7.69
C LYS A 24 4.00 13.89 7.37
N HIS A 25 4.24 12.59 7.58
CA HIS A 25 5.52 11.98 7.34
C HIS A 25 5.28 10.56 6.86
N LEU A 26 5.75 10.28 5.64
CA LEU A 26 5.64 8.97 5.02
C LEU A 26 6.87 8.15 5.41
N PRO A 27 6.72 7.09 6.20
CA PRO A 27 7.81 6.16 6.45
C PRO A 27 8.16 5.39 5.17
N HIS A 28 9.29 4.68 5.20
CA HIS A 28 9.73 3.87 4.07
C HIS A 28 8.59 2.97 3.54
N PRO A 29 8.38 2.86 2.21
CA PRO A 29 7.28 2.11 1.60
C PRO A 29 7.08 0.70 2.15
N LEU A 30 8.18 -0.03 2.39
CA LEU A 30 8.16 -1.35 3.02
C LEU A 30 7.47 -1.37 4.38
N LEU A 31 7.67 -0.35 5.23
CA LEU A 31 7.07 -0.28 6.56
C LEU A 31 5.56 -0.07 6.47
N ILE A 32 5.12 0.76 5.53
CA ILE A 32 3.70 0.98 5.25
C ILE A 32 3.06 -0.32 4.76
N ALA A 33 3.71 -1.01 3.81
CA ALA A 33 3.23 -2.28 3.27
C ALA A 33 3.12 -3.37 4.35
N GLN A 34 4.11 -3.48 5.24
CA GLN A 34 4.07 -4.38 6.38
C GLN A 34 2.91 -4.06 7.32
N ALA A 35 2.73 -2.78 7.67
CA ALA A 35 1.62 -2.34 8.53
C ALA A 35 0.25 -2.62 7.89
N PHE A 36 0.13 -2.38 6.58
CA PHE A 36 -1.08 -2.70 5.81
C PHE A 36 -1.38 -4.20 5.83
N CYS A 37 -0.38 -5.05 5.56
CA CYS A 37 -0.53 -6.51 5.61
C CYS A 37 -0.89 -7.03 7.02
N LEU A 38 -0.44 -6.37 8.09
CA LEU A 38 -0.82 -6.72 9.46
C LEU A 38 -2.27 -6.35 9.77
N ARG A 39 -2.74 -5.21 9.26
CA ARG A 39 -4.13 -4.73 9.45
C ARG A 39 -5.13 -5.47 8.57
N PHE A 40 -4.76 -5.73 7.32
CA PHE A 40 -5.57 -6.42 6.32
C PHE A 40 -4.90 -7.75 5.96
N GLN A 41 -4.90 -8.68 6.92
CA GLN A 41 -4.20 -9.96 6.80
C GLN A 41 -4.62 -10.77 5.57
N GLU A 42 -5.90 -10.69 5.18
CA GLU A 42 -6.41 -11.35 3.99
C GLU A 42 -5.76 -10.81 2.71
N TYR A 43 -5.57 -9.49 2.62
CA TYR A 43 -4.88 -8.86 1.50
C TYR A 43 -3.39 -9.18 1.50
N GLY A 44 -2.73 -9.12 2.65
CA GLY A 44 -1.33 -9.51 2.79
C GLY A 44 -1.07 -10.96 2.37
N LYS A 45 -1.95 -11.89 2.77
CA LYS A 45 -1.87 -13.31 2.37
C LYS A 45 -2.13 -13.52 0.88
N LYS A 46 -3.09 -12.80 0.31
CA LYS A 46 -3.52 -12.99 -1.08
C LYS A 46 -2.54 -12.40 -2.10
N TYR A 47 -2.04 -11.19 -1.85
CA TYR A 47 -1.22 -10.45 -2.81
C TYR A 47 0.26 -10.44 -2.46
N GLY A 48 0.62 -10.72 -1.21
CA GLY A 48 2.01 -10.77 -0.76
C GLY A 48 2.62 -9.40 -0.51
N LEU A 49 3.61 -9.36 0.39
CA LEU A 49 4.23 -8.12 0.84
C LEU A 49 4.94 -7.35 -0.27
N SER A 50 5.61 -8.05 -1.20
CA SER A 50 6.33 -7.42 -2.31
C SER A 50 5.38 -6.60 -3.18
N THR A 51 4.28 -7.22 -3.64
CA THR A 51 3.28 -6.55 -4.48
C THR A 51 2.63 -5.37 -3.77
N ILE A 52 2.30 -5.49 -2.49
CA ILE A 52 1.80 -4.35 -1.72
C ILE A 52 2.84 -3.24 -1.64
N THR A 53 4.12 -3.56 -1.43
CA THR A 53 5.21 -2.57 -1.37
C THR A 53 5.37 -1.81 -2.69
N ASP A 54 5.36 -2.52 -3.83
CA ASP A 54 5.44 -1.89 -5.15
C ASP A 54 4.28 -0.91 -5.39
N ASN A 55 3.07 -1.26 -4.92
CA ASN A 55 1.89 -0.40 -5.03
C ASN A 55 1.95 0.79 -4.06
N VAL A 56 2.50 0.62 -2.86
CA VAL A 56 2.77 1.74 -1.94
C VAL A 56 3.75 2.73 -2.57
N GLU A 57 4.86 2.23 -3.14
CA GLU A 57 5.84 3.08 -3.84
C GLU A 57 5.19 3.83 -5.00
N TYR A 58 4.34 3.15 -5.77
CA TYR A 58 3.59 3.78 -6.83
C TYR A 58 2.67 4.90 -6.30
N ILE A 59 1.89 4.63 -5.25
CA ILE A 59 0.97 5.62 -4.67
C ILE A 59 1.75 6.85 -4.17
N ILE A 60 2.83 6.62 -3.42
CA ILE A 60 3.64 7.71 -2.87
C ILE A 60 4.19 8.59 -3.99
N ASN A 61 4.86 8.00 -5.00
CA ASN A 61 5.49 8.77 -6.08
C ASN A 61 4.50 9.54 -6.98
N ASN A 62 3.21 9.18 -6.98
CA ASN A 62 2.19 9.83 -7.83
C ASN A 62 1.25 10.77 -7.08
N HIS A 63 1.18 10.67 -5.73
CA HIS A 63 0.20 11.41 -4.94
C HIS A 63 0.79 12.24 -3.79
N TYR A 64 2.07 12.07 -3.46
CA TYR A 64 2.75 12.71 -2.31
C TYR A 64 4.16 13.20 -2.68
#